data_AF-A0A9E0SNX4-F1
#
_entry.id   AF-A0A9E0SNX4-F1
#
_cell.length_a   1.000
_cell.length_b   1.000
_cell.length_c   1.000
_cell.angle_alpha   90.00
_cell.angle_beta   90.00
_cell.angle_gamma   90.00
#
_symmetry.space_group_name_H-M   'P 1'
#
loop_
_entity.id
_entity.type
_entity.pdbx_description
1 polymer ?
#
loop_
_entity_poly.entity_id
_entity_poly.type
_entity_poly.pdbx_seq_one_letter_code
_entity_poly.pdbx_strand_id
1 'polypeptide(L)'
;MRVNARFEGDAEAQIAYLAQATGMGVSDVLRTSVQHYYDAVRARRAGLKHLSAFIGQGDSGRGDIAGSYKARLAEGWSAKHGRRADAPHAVHEPAPPGRAGKRQGGGA
;
A
#
# COMPACT_ATOMS: atom_id res chain seq x y z
N MET A 1 3.41 -18.92 -35.92
CA MET A 1 4.54 -19.87 -35.80
C MET A 1 3.98 -21.28 -35.65
N ARG A 2 4.58 -22.29 -36.29
CA ARG A 2 4.23 -23.70 -36.06
C ARG A 2 5.30 -24.31 -35.14
N VAL A 3 4.88 -25.06 -34.13
CA VAL A 3 5.77 -25.66 -33.13
C VAL A 3 5.45 -27.15 -33.06
N ASN A 4 6.47 -27.98 -33.27
CA ASN A 4 6.41 -29.42 -32.99
C ASN A 4 7.19 -29.66 -31.69
N ALA A 5 6.47 -29.87 -30.59
CA ALA A 5 7.07 -30.19 -29.29
C ALA A 5 6.59 -31.58 -28.87
N ARG A 6 7.50 -32.35 -28.27
CA ARG A 6 7.18 -33.61 -27.61
C ARG A 6 7.11 -33.36 -26.11
N PHE A 7 6.02 -33.79 -25.50
CA PHE A 7 5.83 -33.77 -24.05
C PHE A 7 5.84 -35.22 -23.60
N GLU A 8 6.62 -35.51 -22.56
CA GLU A 8 6.77 -36.86 -22.01
C GLU A 8 6.55 -36.81 -20.49
N GLY A 9 6.08 -37.92 -19.93
CA GLY A 9 5.88 -38.07 -18.48
C GLY A 9 4.84 -37.09 -17.93
N ASP A 10 5.21 -36.38 -16.87
CA ASP A 10 4.28 -35.53 -16.10
C ASP A 10 3.63 -34.43 -16.95
N ALA A 11 4.33 -33.89 -17.94
CA ALA A 11 3.81 -32.83 -18.80
C ALA A 11 2.63 -33.33 -19.66
N GLU A 12 2.69 -34.57 -20.13
CA GLU A 12 1.59 -35.19 -20.88
C GLU A 12 0.36 -35.37 -19.98
N ALA A 13 0.54 -35.88 -18.77
CA ALA A 13 -0.54 -36.05 -17.79
C ALA A 13 -1.19 -34.70 -17.41
N GLN A 14 -0.40 -33.66 -17.22
CA GLN A 14 -0.89 -32.30 -16.92
C GLN A 14 -1.71 -31.73 -18.08
N ILE A 15 -1.27 -31.90 -19.33
CA ILE A 15 -2.01 -31.42 -20.51
C ILE A 15 -3.32 -32.20 -20.66
N ALA A 16 -3.31 -33.52 -20.48
CA ALA A 16 -4.50 -34.36 -20.54
C ALA A 16 -5.52 -33.95 -19.47
N TYR A 17 -5.06 -33.71 -18.23
CA TYR A 17 -5.90 -33.22 -17.15
C TYR A 17 -6.53 -31.87 -17.49
N LEU A 18 -5.75 -30.91 -17.98
CA LEU A 18 -6.25 -29.58 -18.34
C LEU A 18 -7.27 -29.65 -19.48
N ALA A 19 -7.03 -30.48 -20.50
CA ALA A 19 -7.98 -30.71 -21.58
C ALA A 19 -9.30 -31.29 -21.06
N GLN A 20 -9.23 -32.30 -20.18
CA GLN A 20 -10.42 -32.92 -19.59
C GLN A 20 -11.20 -31.96 -18.68
N ALA A 21 -10.50 -31.24 -17.79
CA ALA A 21 -11.12 -30.35 -16.82
C ALA A 21 -11.78 -29.11 -17.47
N THR A 22 -11.24 -28.66 -18.59
CA THR A 22 -11.74 -27.47 -19.29
C THR A 22 -12.65 -27.79 -20.47
N GLY A 23 -12.68 -29.05 -20.92
CA GLY A 23 -13.36 -29.47 -22.14
C GLY A 23 -12.72 -28.94 -23.43
N MET A 24 -11.53 -28.34 -23.34
CA MET A 24 -10.82 -27.79 -24.49
C MET A 24 -9.98 -28.85 -25.21
N GLY A 25 -9.78 -28.66 -26.51
CA GLY A 25 -8.81 -29.45 -27.26
C GLY A 25 -7.38 -29.15 -26.80
N VAL A 26 -6.48 -30.15 -26.91
CA VAL A 26 -5.07 -30.03 -26.51
C VAL A 26 -4.38 -28.81 -27.12
N SER A 27 -4.65 -28.51 -28.39
CA SER A 27 -4.10 -27.35 -29.08
C SER A 27 -4.52 -26.01 -28.46
N ASP A 28 -5.76 -25.92 -27.96
CA ASP A 28 -6.30 -24.70 -27.36
C ASP A 28 -5.81 -24.53 -25.92
N VAL A 29 -5.69 -25.64 -25.18
CA VAL A 29 -5.00 -25.67 -23.88
C VAL A 29 -3.57 -25.15 -24.04
N LEU A 30 -2.81 -25.67 -25.01
CA LEU A 30 -1.43 -25.23 -25.25
C LEU A 30 -1.35 -23.75 -25.63
N ARG A 31 -2.23 -23.27 -26.50
CA ARG A 31 -2.29 -21.85 -26.87
C ARG A 31 -2.52 -20.96 -25.64
N THR A 32 -3.48 -21.34 -24.81
CA THR A 32 -3.86 -20.61 -23.60
C THR A 32 -2.73 -20.62 -22.58
N SER A 33 -2.08 -21.76 -22.37
CA SER A 33 -0.94 -21.90 -21.48
C SER A 33 0.25 -21.04 -21.91
N VAL A 34 0.57 -21.00 -23.22
CA VAL A 34 1.63 -20.15 -23.75
C VAL A 34 1.31 -18.66 -23.55
N GLN A 35 0.06 -18.26 -23.78
CA GLN A 35 -0.38 -16.88 -23.54
C GLN A 35 -0.23 -16.51 -22.06
N HIS A 36 -0.70 -17.37 -21.16
CA HIS A 36 -0.55 -17.18 -19.72
C HIS A 36 0.91 -17.05 -19.28
N TYR A 37 1.79 -17.90 -19.81
CA TYR A 37 3.22 -17.83 -19.52
C TYR A 37 3.84 -16.53 -20.05
N TYR A 38 3.48 -16.13 -21.27
CA TYR A 38 3.92 -14.85 -21.84
C TYR A 38 3.50 -13.68 -20.96
N ASP A 39 2.24 -13.61 -20.56
CA ASP A 39 1.72 -12.51 -19.74
C ASP A 39 2.40 -12.45 -18.37
N ALA A 40 2.64 -13.60 -17.74
CA ALA A 40 3.38 -13.69 -16.48
C ALA A 40 4.83 -13.18 -16.63
N VAL A 41 5.54 -13.59 -17.68
CA VAL A 41 6.91 -13.14 -17.96
C VAL A 41 6.93 -11.66 -18.33
N ARG A 42 5.95 -11.19 -19.11
CA ARG A 42 5.79 -9.79 -19.52
C ARG A 42 5.57 -8.91 -18.31
N ALA A 43 4.63 -9.26 -17.42
CA ALA A 43 4.35 -8.54 -16.19
C ALA A 43 5.58 -8.48 -15.28
N ARG A 44 6.28 -9.61 -15.10
CA ARG A 44 7.54 -9.66 -14.32
C ARG A 44 8.63 -8.75 -14.89
N ARG A 45 8.75 -8.66 -16.22
CA ARG A 45 9.71 -7.79 -16.90
C ARG A 45 9.28 -6.32 -17.00
N ALA A 46 7.97 -6.06 -16.92
CA ALA A 46 7.38 -4.73 -16.90
C ALA A 46 7.43 -4.07 -15.51
N GLY A 47 7.82 -4.83 -14.47
CA GLY A 47 8.26 -4.25 -13.19
C GLY A 47 9.27 -3.12 -13.43
N LEU A 48 9.14 -2.05 -12.65
CA LEU A 48 9.88 -0.80 -12.84
C LEU A 48 11.38 -1.07 -12.72
N LYS A 49 12.04 -1.34 -13.86
CA LYS A 49 13.48 -1.68 -13.95
C LYS A 49 14.40 -0.61 -13.35
N HIS A 50 13.89 0.61 -13.19
CA HIS A 50 14.59 1.69 -12.50
C HIS A 50 14.45 1.62 -10.98
N LEU A 51 13.39 1.00 -10.45
CA LEU A 51 13.22 0.81 -9.01
C LEU A 51 14.13 -0.26 -8.42
N SER A 52 14.57 -1.24 -9.22
CA SER A 52 15.60 -2.19 -8.77
C SER A 52 16.92 -1.49 -8.44
N ALA A 53 17.23 -0.35 -9.08
CA ALA A 53 18.40 0.45 -8.74
C ALA A 53 18.30 1.09 -7.35
N PHE A 54 17.10 1.18 -6.76
CA PHE A 54 16.85 1.71 -5.43
C PHE A 54 16.72 0.62 -4.36
N ILE A 55 16.75 -0.67 -4.73
CA ILE A 55 16.78 -1.78 -3.75
C ILE A 55 18.13 -1.76 -3.05
N GLY A 56 18.12 -1.64 -1.72
CA GLY A 56 19.35 -1.64 -0.90
C GLY A 56 20.09 -0.29 -0.85
N GLN A 57 19.61 0.77 -1.52
CA GLN A 57 20.21 2.11 -1.41
C GLN A 57 19.97 2.80 -0.06
N GLY A 58 19.09 2.24 0.77
CA GLY A 58 18.90 2.68 2.15
C GLY A 58 19.81 1.93 3.11
N ASP A 59 21.13 2.19 3.10
CA ASP A 59 22.00 1.75 4.18
C ASP A 59 21.82 2.65 5.40
N SER A 60 20.66 2.52 6.04
CA SER A 60 20.42 3.17 7.34
C SER A 60 20.93 2.31 8.50
N GLY A 61 21.61 1.18 8.22
CA GLY A 61 21.98 0.16 9.22
C GLY A 61 20.78 -0.54 9.89
N ARG A 62 19.55 -0.31 9.43
CA ARG A 62 18.32 -0.75 10.09
C ARG A 62 17.53 -1.68 9.17
N GLY A 63 17.74 -2.99 9.32
CA GLY A 63 17.00 -4.03 8.59
C GLY A 63 15.60 -4.31 9.14
N ASP A 64 15.29 -3.81 10.34
CA ASP A 64 14.06 -4.12 11.08
C ASP A 64 12.91 -3.12 10.82
N ILE A 65 13.11 -2.09 10.00
CA ILE A 65 12.18 -0.96 9.88
C ILE A 65 10.76 -1.40 9.52
N ALA A 66 10.60 -2.39 8.64
CA ALA A 66 9.28 -2.88 8.26
C ALA A 66 8.52 -3.50 9.45
N GLY A 67 9.23 -4.16 10.37
CA GLY A 67 8.66 -4.77 11.57
C GLY A 67 8.39 -3.77 12.69
N SER A 68 9.27 -2.78 12.87
CA SER A 68 9.16 -1.77 13.94
C SER A 68 8.49 -0.45 13.53
N TYR A 69 8.00 -0.34 12.29
CA TYR A 69 7.45 0.90 11.72
C TYR A 69 6.39 1.57 12.59
N LYS A 70 5.38 0.80 13.04
CA LYS A 70 4.28 1.35 13.86
C LYS A 70 4.76 1.86 15.22
N ALA A 71 5.69 1.14 15.85
CA ALA A 71 6.25 1.54 17.13
C ALA A 71 7.04 2.85 16.99
N ARG A 72 7.87 2.97 15.95
CA ARG A 72 8.63 4.21 15.69
C ARG A 72 7.75 5.38 15.27
N LEU A 73 6.67 5.12 14.53
CA LEU A 73 5.67 6.14 14.22
C LEU A 73 5.03 6.65 15.52
N ALA A 74 4.61 5.75 16.41
CA ALA A 74 4.00 6.10 17.68
C ALA A 74 4.96 6.85 18.63
N GLU A 75 6.23 6.46 18.66
CA GLU A 75 7.30 7.14 19.40
C GLU A 75 7.53 8.56 18.85
N GLY A 76 7.72 8.70 17.53
CA GLY A 76 7.92 10.01 16.89
C GLY A 76 6.70 10.91 17.00
N TRP A 77 5.50 10.35 16.97
CA TRP A 77 4.25 11.08 17.18
C TRP A 77 4.13 11.58 18.62
N SER A 78 4.38 10.70 19.59
CA SER A 78 4.38 11.05 21.02
C SER A 78 5.50 12.03 21.37
N ALA A 79 6.66 11.95 20.73
CA ALA A 79 7.74 12.92 20.95
C ALA A 79 7.36 14.34 20.47
N LYS A 80 6.61 14.44 19.37
CA LYS A 80 6.18 15.72 18.79
C LYS A 80 4.92 16.30 19.46
N HIS A 81 4.00 15.44 19.88
CA HIS A 81 2.67 15.85 20.34
C HIS A 81 2.35 15.43 21.78
N GLY A 82 3.19 14.60 22.41
CA GLY A 82 2.96 14.04 23.75
C GLY A 82 3.34 14.96 24.91
N ARG A 83 3.93 16.14 24.65
CA ARG A 83 4.05 17.20 25.68
C ARG A 83 3.10 18.35 25.41
N ARG A 84 1.79 18.08 25.52
CA ARG A 84 0.82 19.00 26.11
C ARG A 84 -0.49 18.27 26.47
N ALA A 85 -0.39 17.21 27.26
CA ALA A 85 -1.57 16.66 27.96
C ALA A 85 -1.68 17.16 29.42
N ASP A 86 -0.62 17.77 29.98
CA ASP A 86 -0.58 18.21 31.38
C ASP A 86 -0.51 19.73 31.58
N ALA A 87 -0.75 20.53 30.53
CA ALA A 87 -1.14 21.92 30.76
C ALA A 87 -2.66 21.90 30.94
N PRO A 88 -3.21 22.15 32.15
CA PRO A 88 -4.66 22.26 32.29
C PRO A 88 -5.12 23.26 31.23
N HIS A 89 -6.08 22.85 30.41
CA HIS A 89 -6.76 23.74 29.49
C HIS A 89 -7.30 24.91 30.32
N ALA A 90 -6.59 26.03 30.32
CA ALA A 90 -7.18 27.31 30.64
C ALA A 90 -8.21 27.53 29.54
N VAL A 91 -9.43 27.10 29.81
CA VAL A 91 -10.60 27.44 29.02
C VAL A 91 -10.61 28.96 29.00
N HIS A 92 -10.33 29.55 27.85
CA HIS A 92 -10.51 30.98 27.67
C HIS A 92 -12.02 31.22 27.65
N GLU A 93 -12.60 31.38 28.83
CA GLU A 93 -13.96 31.89 28.96
C GLU A 93 -13.99 33.27 28.30
N PRO A 94 -14.78 33.47 27.23
CA PRO A 94 -14.90 34.79 26.63
C PRO A 94 -15.50 35.73 27.67
N ALA A 95 -14.80 36.83 27.94
CA ALA A 95 -15.22 37.83 28.92
C ALA A 95 -16.69 38.25 28.65
N PRO A 96 -17.54 38.32 29.69
CA PRO A 96 -18.93 38.73 29.51
C PRO A 96 -18.97 40.12 28.88
N PRO A 97 -19.88 40.38 27.91
CA PRO A 97 -19.99 41.68 27.29
C PRO A 97 -20.28 42.71 28.38
N GLY A 98 -19.34 43.63 28.58
CA GLY A 98 -19.45 44.70 29.55
C GLY A 98 -20.77 45.44 29.36
N ARG A 99 -21.50 45.65 30.45
CA ARG A 99 -22.69 46.51 30.46
C ARG A 99 -22.32 47.87 29.90
N ALA A 100 -22.74 48.13 28.67
CA ALA A 100 -22.68 49.45 28.06
C ALA A 100 -23.38 50.44 29.00
N GLY A 101 -22.61 51.43 29.45
CA GLY A 101 -23.07 52.49 30.33
C GLY A 101 -24.26 53.21 29.70
N LYS A 102 -25.37 53.33 30.45
CA LYS A 102 -26.42 54.27 30.12
C LYS A 102 -25.86 55.68 30.29
N ARG A 103 -25.60 56.36 29.17
CA ARG A 103 -25.32 57.80 29.15
C ARG A 103 -26.61 58.54 29.50
N GLN A 104 -26.49 59.39 30.52
CA GLN A 104 -27.15 60.68 30.78
C GLN A 104 -28.56 60.93 30.23
N GLY A 105 -29.47 61.29 31.14
CA GLY A 105 -30.63 62.12 30.85
C GLY A 105 -31.02 62.98 32.08
N GLY A 106 -31.06 64.30 31.88
CA GLY A 106 -31.69 65.32 32.74
C GLY A 106 -30.82 65.83 33.90
N GLY A 107 -30.56 67.11 34.10
CA GLY A 107 -31.25 68.33 33.64
C GLY A 107 -31.60 69.18 34.86
N ALA A 108 -30.95 70.33 34.99
CA ALA A 108 -31.41 71.58 35.62
C ALA A 108 -30.34 72.65 35.41
#